data_AF-A0A1L8P8P6-F1
#
_entry.id   AF-A0A1L8P8P6-F1
#
_cell.length_a   1.000
_cell.length_b   1.000
_cell.length_c   1.000
_cell.angle_alpha   90.00
_cell.angle_beta   90.00
_cell.angle_gamma   90.00
#
_symmetry.space_group_name_H-M   'P 1'
#
loop_
_entity.id
_entity.type
_entity.pdbx_description
1 polymer ?
#
loop_
_entity_poly.entity_id
_entity_poly.type
_entity_poly.pdbx_seq_one_letter_code
_entity_poly.pdbx_strand_id
1 'polypeptide(L)'
;MLITIFMINVVYVTLNTLRMMLTMKGYQVAAPFIAMVEVAVWVVGLGLVLDNLDNVLNIVVYSLGFGAGIYAGMKIEDKLALGHILVTAIVPGNGWEMAEEIRGEGYGVTITQAYGREGARYVLEILTPRSNERSLYRLIHEIESKAFIISYEPRYINGGFWTKRMKKNKKQVRNNPQADPFTEFK
;
A
#
# COMPACT_ATOMS: atom_id res chain seq x y z
N MET A 1 32.83 15.32 -11.45
CA MET A 1 32.09 16.44 -10.85
C MET A 1 30.59 16.37 -11.16
N LEU A 2 30.16 16.51 -12.43
CA LEU A 2 28.73 16.44 -12.82
C LEU A 2 28.01 15.16 -12.36
N ILE A 3 28.62 13.99 -12.55
CA ILE A 3 28.05 12.70 -12.13
C ILE A 3 27.91 12.62 -10.59
N THR A 4 28.88 13.19 -9.87
CA THR A 4 28.86 13.24 -8.39
C THR A 4 27.70 14.11 -7.89
N ILE A 5 27.53 15.29 -8.49
CA ILE A 5 26.41 16.20 -8.21
C ILE A 5 25.08 15.53 -8.53
N PHE A 6 25.00 14.82 -9.66
CA PHE A 6 23.80 14.06 -10.02
C PHE A 6 23.49 12.96 -8.98
N MET A 7 24.45 12.11 -8.66
CA MET A 7 24.24 10.96 -7.76
C MET A 7 23.89 11.41 -6.34
N ILE A 8 24.60 12.41 -5.80
CA ILE A 8 24.28 12.91 -4.44
C ILE A 8 22.90 13.54 -4.39
N ASN A 9 22.48 14.24 -5.45
CA ASN A 9 21.15 14.84 -5.51
C ASN A 9 20.06 13.76 -5.66
N VAL A 10 20.28 12.73 -6.48
CA VAL A 10 19.36 11.59 -6.59
C VAL A 10 19.17 10.94 -5.22
N VAL A 11 20.26 10.69 -4.48
CA VAL A 11 20.18 10.10 -3.12
C VAL A 11 19.44 11.02 -2.16
N TYR A 12 19.77 12.32 -2.14
CA TYR A 12 19.09 13.31 -1.31
C TYR A 12 17.57 13.33 -1.57
N VAL A 13 17.15 13.45 -2.82
CA VAL A 13 15.73 13.56 -3.18
C VAL A 13 14.99 12.25 -2.97
N THR A 14 15.66 11.11 -3.17
CA THR A 14 15.13 9.79 -2.82
C THR A 14 14.84 9.71 -1.32
N LEU A 15 15.80 10.10 -0.46
CA LEU A 15 15.63 10.10 1.00
C LEU A 15 14.53 11.07 1.44
N ASN A 16 14.48 12.27 0.85
CA ASN A 16 13.43 13.25 1.11
C ASN A 16 12.03 12.70 0.79
N THR A 17 11.91 12.03 -0.36
CA THR A 17 10.66 11.38 -0.79
C THR A 17 10.27 10.28 0.20
N LEU A 18 11.21 9.41 0.60
CA LEU A 18 10.96 8.34 1.57
C LEU A 18 10.55 8.89 2.94
N ARG A 19 11.24 9.92 3.45
CA ARG A 19 10.88 10.60 4.70
C ARG A 19 9.45 11.14 4.64
N MET A 20 9.09 11.80 3.54
CA MET A 20 7.74 12.36 3.37
C MET A 20 6.68 11.27 3.44
N MET A 21 6.87 10.15 2.73
CA MET A 21 5.93 9.03 2.76
C MET A 21 5.84 8.36 4.15
N LEU A 22 6.97 8.15 4.82
CA LEU A 22 6.98 7.62 6.20
C LEU A 22 6.23 8.52 7.19
N THR A 23 6.37 9.84 7.03
CA THR A 23 5.66 10.84 7.84
C THR A 23 4.16 10.76 7.59
N MET A 24 3.72 10.70 6.32
CA MET A 24 2.30 10.55 5.97
C MET A 24 1.70 9.25 6.50
N LYS A 25 2.50 8.18 6.58
CA LYS A 25 2.10 6.88 7.14
C LYS A 25 2.23 6.78 8.66
N GLY A 26 2.65 7.85 9.34
CA GLY A 26 2.70 7.90 10.80
C GLY A 26 3.86 7.12 11.45
N TYR A 27 4.94 6.82 10.72
CA TYR A 27 6.12 6.15 11.30
C TYR A 27 6.95 7.12 12.16
N GLN A 28 6.56 7.24 13.43
CA GLN A 28 7.09 8.24 14.37
C GLN A 28 8.59 8.12 14.69
N VAL A 29 9.21 6.94 14.54
CA VAL A 29 10.65 6.74 14.81
C VAL A 29 11.48 6.74 13.53
N ALA A 30 10.98 6.09 12.47
CA ALA A 30 11.72 5.98 11.21
C ALA A 30 11.82 7.33 10.48
N ALA A 31 10.76 8.13 10.48
CA ALA A 31 10.75 9.41 9.76
C ALA A 31 11.79 10.42 10.31
N PRO A 32 11.91 10.65 11.64
CA PRO A 32 12.95 11.53 12.17
C PRO A 32 14.38 11.00 11.95
N PHE A 33 14.59 9.68 12.01
CA PHE A 33 15.91 9.10 11.75
C PHE A 33 16.36 9.29 10.31
N ILE A 34 15.46 9.06 9.34
CA ILE A 34 15.76 9.34 7.92
C ILE A 34 16.01 10.83 7.71
N ALA A 35 15.23 11.71 8.36
CA ALA A 35 15.45 13.16 8.26
C ALA A 35 16.85 13.57 8.75
N MET A 36 17.36 12.95 9.82
CA MET A 36 18.71 13.22 10.32
C MET A 36 19.78 12.87 9.28
N VAL A 37 19.67 11.69 8.64
CA VAL A 37 20.60 11.26 7.58
C VAL A 37 20.45 12.13 6.33
N GLU A 38 19.20 12.45 5.96
CA GLU A 38 18.87 13.30 4.80
C GLU A 38 19.54 14.67 4.92
N VAL A 39 19.49 15.31 6.09
CA VAL A 39 20.11 16.63 6.32
C VAL A 39 21.63 16.55 6.16
N ALA A 40 22.28 15.48 6.62
CA ALA A 40 23.72 15.30 6.41
C ALA A 40 24.08 15.22 4.92
N VAL A 41 23.30 14.47 4.13
CA VAL A 41 23.48 14.38 2.67
C VAL A 41 23.21 15.73 2.01
N TRP A 42 22.18 16.46 2.46
CA TRP A 42 21.83 17.77 1.95
C TRP A 42 22.94 18.80 2.15
N VAL A 43 23.54 18.88 3.35
CA VAL A 43 24.65 19.80 3.62
C VAL A 43 25.83 19.55 2.70
N VAL A 44 26.21 18.29 2.49
CA VAL A 44 27.30 17.92 1.58
C VAL A 44 26.94 18.22 0.12
N GLY A 45 25.72 17.88 -0.30
CA GLY A 45 25.24 18.11 -1.66
C GLY A 45 25.12 19.59 -2.00
N LEU A 46 24.64 20.42 -1.07
CA LEU A 46 24.52 21.87 -1.23
C LEU A 46 25.88 22.52 -1.46
N GLY A 47 26.90 22.17 -0.66
CA GLY A 47 28.26 22.69 -0.84
C GLY A 47 28.79 22.44 -2.26
N LEU A 48 28.62 21.20 -2.77
CA LEU A 48 29.09 20.83 -4.11
C LEU A 48 28.43 21.61 -5.25
N VAL A 49 27.15 21.98 -5.09
CA VAL A 49 26.41 22.75 -6.10
C VAL A 49 26.79 24.22 -6.04
N LEU A 50 26.87 24.79 -4.83
CA LEU A 50 27.20 26.19 -4.62
C LEU A 50 28.62 26.52 -5.12
N ASP A 51 29.58 25.62 -4.93
CA ASP A 51 30.95 25.77 -5.41
C ASP A 51 31.06 25.82 -6.94
N ASN A 52 29.99 25.46 -7.68
CA ASN A 52 30.00 25.39 -9.13
C ASN A 52 28.77 26.05 -9.79
N LEU A 53 28.22 27.09 -9.18
CA LEU A 53 27.06 27.84 -9.69
C LEU A 53 27.27 28.50 -11.06
N ASP A 54 28.52 28.82 -11.42
CA ASP A 54 28.86 29.57 -12.63
C ASP A 54 28.58 28.80 -13.94
N ASN A 55 28.29 27.50 -13.84
CA ASN A 55 28.02 26.65 -15.00
C ASN A 55 26.54 26.23 -15.04
N VAL A 56 25.80 26.75 -16.02
CA VAL A 56 24.39 26.41 -16.29
C VAL A 56 24.17 24.91 -16.43
N LEU A 57 25.16 24.15 -16.92
CA LEU A 57 25.08 22.70 -17.05
C LEU A 57 24.93 22.00 -15.69
N ASN A 58 25.53 22.54 -14.62
CA ASN A 58 25.38 21.99 -13.27
C ASN A 58 23.95 22.12 -12.77
N ILE A 59 23.29 23.24 -13.07
CA ILE A 59 21.89 23.49 -12.70
C ILE A 59 20.97 22.51 -13.44
N VAL A 60 21.22 22.27 -14.73
CA VAL A 60 20.46 21.29 -15.52
C VAL A 60 20.64 19.88 -14.95
N VAL A 61 21.88 19.46 -14.69
CA VAL A 61 22.16 18.13 -14.12
C VAL A 61 21.56 17.97 -12.72
N TYR A 62 21.59 19.01 -11.89
CA TYR A 62 20.90 19.02 -10.61
C TYR A 62 19.40 18.82 -10.78
N SER A 63 18.77 19.55 -11.70
CA SER A 63 17.33 19.47 -11.97
C SER A 63 16.91 18.08 -12.47
N LEU A 64 17.73 17.46 -13.33
CA LEU A 64 17.52 16.07 -13.77
C LEU A 64 17.69 15.07 -12.63
N GLY A 65 18.70 15.27 -11.77
CA GLY A 65 18.90 14.45 -10.58
C GLY A 65 17.71 14.51 -9.62
N PHE A 66 17.07 15.67 -9.50
CA PHE A 66 15.86 15.83 -8.69
C PHE A 66 14.70 14.99 -9.22
N GLY A 67 14.38 15.09 -10.51
CA GLY A 67 13.33 14.26 -11.12
C GLY A 67 13.62 12.76 -11.02
N ALA A 68 14.87 12.35 -11.27
CA ALA A 68 15.29 10.96 -11.16
C ALA A 68 15.20 10.44 -9.70
N GLY A 69 15.55 11.28 -8.72
CA GLY A 69 15.43 10.95 -7.30
C GLY A 69 13.99 10.76 -6.84
N ILE A 70 13.04 11.57 -7.30
CA ILE A 70 11.61 11.36 -7.02
C ILE A 70 11.16 10.01 -7.56
N TYR A 71 11.48 9.70 -8.84
CA TYR A 71 11.09 8.44 -9.45
C TYR A 71 11.70 7.23 -8.73
N ALA A 72 12.97 7.32 -8.33
CA ALA A 72 13.62 6.29 -7.52
C ALA A 72 12.95 6.13 -6.15
N GLY A 73 12.63 7.24 -5.47
CA GLY A 73 11.91 7.25 -4.20
C GLY A 73 10.54 6.58 -4.29
N MET A 74 9.77 6.90 -5.33
CA MET A 74 8.48 6.26 -5.61
C MET A 74 8.62 4.74 -5.82
N LYS A 75 9.59 4.32 -6.65
CA LYS A 75 9.87 2.89 -6.88
C LYS A 75 10.27 2.13 -5.62
N ILE A 76 11.05 2.75 -4.74
CA ILE A 76 11.46 2.14 -3.46
C ILE A 76 10.24 2.01 -2.55
N GLU A 77 9.39 3.04 -2.48
CA GLU A 77 8.19 2.96 -1.66
C GLU A 77 7.20 1.92 -2.16
N ASP A 78 6.94 1.85 -3.47
CA ASP A 78 6.12 0.81 -4.09
C ASP A 78 6.60 -0.60 -3.68
N LYS A 79 7.93 -0.79 -3.61
CA LYS A 79 8.54 -2.06 -3.25
C LYS A 79 8.51 -2.34 -1.74
N LEU A 80 8.57 -1.31 -0.91
CA LEU A 80 8.44 -1.45 0.55
C LEU A 80 7.02 -1.85 0.95
N ALA A 81 6.01 -1.59 0.10
CA ALA A 81 4.62 -2.00 0.28
C ALA A 81 4.10 -1.72 1.71
N LEU A 82 4.46 -0.55 2.25
CA LEU A 82 4.22 -0.21 3.64
C LEU A 82 2.74 0.02 3.90
N GLY A 83 2.27 -0.50 5.02
CA GLY A 83 0.92 -0.27 5.54
C GLY A 83 -0.08 -1.37 5.17
N HIS A 84 -1.34 -1.03 5.38
CA HIS A 84 -2.49 -1.89 5.11
C HIS A 84 -3.40 -1.16 4.13
N ILE A 85 -4.21 -1.92 3.41
CA ILE A 85 -5.26 -1.41 2.55
C ILE A 85 -6.57 -2.10 2.93
N LEU A 86 -7.66 -1.35 2.85
CA LEU A 86 -9.01 -1.87 2.92
C LEU A 86 -9.52 -2.02 1.49
N VAL A 87 -9.66 -3.27 1.04
CA VAL A 87 -10.22 -3.61 -0.26
C VAL A 87 -11.72 -3.86 -0.08
N THR A 88 -12.53 -3.11 -0.81
CA THR A 88 -13.98 -3.28 -0.89
C THR A 88 -14.32 -3.90 -2.24
N ALA A 89 -14.86 -5.12 -2.23
CA ALA A 89 -15.33 -5.80 -3.43
C ALA A 89 -16.86 -5.88 -3.42
N ILE A 90 -17.50 -5.40 -4.48
CA ILE A 90 -18.95 -5.45 -4.67
C ILE A 90 -19.27 -6.53 -5.70
N VAL A 91 -20.05 -7.54 -5.29
CA VAL A 91 -20.33 -8.72 -6.11
C VAL A 91 -21.83 -9.07 -6.17
N PRO A 92 -22.29 -9.69 -7.27
CA PRO A 92 -23.65 -10.19 -7.39
C PRO A 92 -23.82 -11.57 -6.73
N GLY A 93 -25.05 -11.89 -6.28
CA GLY A 93 -25.56 -13.27 -6.10
C GLY A 93 -24.91 -14.17 -5.02
N ASN A 94 -23.61 -14.41 -5.09
CA ASN A 94 -22.87 -15.45 -4.35
C ASN A 94 -21.83 -14.86 -3.38
N GLY A 95 -22.14 -13.71 -2.77
CA GLY A 95 -21.18 -13.00 -1.91
C GLY A 95 -20.73 -13.80 -0.69
N TRP A 96 -21.59 -14.64 -0.12
CA TRP A 96 -21.25 -15.48 1.03
C TRP A 96 -20.20 -16.55 0.69
N GLU A 97 -20.42 -17.32 -0.39
CA GLU A 97 -19.48 -18.34 -0.87
C GLU A 97 -18.11 -17.73 -1.16
N MET A 98 -18.09 -16.60 -1.86
CA MET A 98 -16.88 -15.85 -2.14
C MET A 98 -16.18 -15.37 -0.85
N ALA A 99 -16.94 -14.88 0.13
CA ALA A 99 -16.37 -14.47 1.41
C ALA A 99 -15.74 -15.64 2.16
N GLU A 100 -16.37 -16.83 2.17
CA GLU A 100 -15.81 -18.04 2.78
C GLU A 100 -14.55 -18.52 2.05
N GLU A 101 -14.52 -18.49 0.72
CA GLU A 101 -13.35 -18.86 -0.06
C GLU A 101 -12.15 -17.93 0.23
N ILE A 102 -12.39 -16.62 0.25
CA ILE A 102 -11.37 -15.62 0.60
C ILE A 102 -10.91 -15.78 2.06
N ARG A 103 -11.82 -16.12 3.00
CA ARG A 103 -11.45 -16.45 4.39
C ARG A 103 -10.63 -17.73 4.48
N GLY A 104 -10.92 -18.73 3.64
CA GLY A 104 -10.14 -19.96 3.49
C GLY A 104 -8.69 -19.69 3.09
N GLU A 105 -8.47 -18.64 2.28
CA GLU A 105 -7.14 -18.15 1.92
C GLU A 105 -6.43 -17.33 3.01
N GLY A 106 -7.06 -17.18 4.18
CA GLY A 106 -6.48 -16.56 5.37
C GLY A 106 -6.70 -15.06 5.46
N TYR A 107 -7.54 -14.48 4.62
CA TYR A 107 -7.95 -13.09 4.72
C TYR A 107 -9.10 -12.93 5.72
N GLY A 108 -9.14 -11.78 6.41
CA GLY A 108 -10.32 -11.38 7.19
C GLY A 108 -11.31 -10.68 6.27
N VAL A 109 -12.55 -11.18 6.20
CA VAL A 109 -13.60 -10.62 5.35
C VAL A 109 -14.82 -10.30 6.20
N THR A 110 -15.21 -9.03 6.20
CA THR A 110 -16.54 -8.59 6.64
C THR A 110 -17.46 -8.54 5.43
N ILE A 111 -18.68 -9.07 5.55
CA ILE A 111 -19.65 -9.08 4.45
C ILE A 111 -20.90 -8.33 4.88
N THR A 112 -21.40 -7.47 3.99
CA THR A 112 -22.66 -6.72 4.17
C THR A 112 -23.55 -6.92 2.95
N GLN A 113 -24.84 -7.14 3.17
CA GLN A 113 -25.82 -7.17 2.08
C GLN A 113 -26.20 -5.73 1.69
N ALA A 114 -26.20 -5.44 0.39
CA ALA A 114 -26.50 -4.13 -0.18
C ALA A 114 -27.44 -4.25 -1.37
N TYR A 115 -27.98 -3.12 -1.84
CA TYR A 115 -28.81 -3.05 -3.04
C TYR A 115 -28.25 -2.03 -4.02
N GLY A 116 -28.05 -2.46 -5.27
CA GLY A 116 -27.72 -1.60 -6.39
C GLY A 116 -28.88 -1.47 -7.36
N ARG A 117 -28.67 -0.73 -8.44
CA ARG A 117 -29.67 -0.56 -9.51
C ARG A 117 -30.15 -1.90 -10.11
N GLU A 118 -29.25 -2.87 -10.22
CA GLU A 118 -29.53 -4.18 -10.81
C GLU A 118 -29.98 -5.23 -9.77
N GLY A 119 -30.29 -4.80 -8.54
CA GLY A 119 -30.79 -5.67 -7.47
C GLY A 119 -29.80 -5.89 -6.33
N ALA A 120 -29.99 -6.98 -5.59
CA ALA A 120 -29.18 -7.31 -4.42
C ALA A 120 -27.71 -7.55 -4.79
N ARG A 121 -26.82 -7.00 -3.96
CA ARG A 121 -25.37 -7.12 -4.06
C ARG A 121 -24.81 -7.46 -2.68
N TYR A 122 -23.59 -7.97 -2.66
CA TYR A 122 -22.81 -8.09 -1.44
C TYR A 122 -21.60 -7.18 -1.51
N VAL A 123 -21.30 -6.55 -0.39
CA VAL A 123 -20.10 -5.73 -0.19
C VAL A 123 -19.18 -6.50 0.74
N LEU A 124 -18.02 -6.89 0.24
CA LEU A 124 -16.98 -7.59 0.96
C LEU A 124 -15.89 -6.59 1.30
N GLU A 125 -15.65 -6.37 2.59
CA GLU A 125 -14.60 -5.51 3.11
C GLU A 125 -13.44 -6.37 3.63
N ILE A 126 -12.27 -6.18 3.05
CA ILE A 126 -11.10 -7.04 3.23
C ILE A 126 -9.92 -6.17 3.60
N LEU A 127 -9.52 -6.21 4.87
CA LEU A 127 -8.31 -5.55 5.34
C LEU A 127 -7.11 -6.47 5.11
N THR A 128 -6.14 -6.01 4.31
CA THR A 128 -4.94 -6.80 3.96
C THR A 128 -3.68 -5.94 3.98
N PRO A 129 -2.49 -6.51 4.27
CA PRO A 129 -1.23 -5.83 4.02
C PRO A 129 -1.13 -5.41 2.55
N ARG A 130 -0.58 -4.22 2.29
CA ARG A 130 -0.42 -3.71 0.92
C ARG A 130 0.42 -4.63 0.04
N SER A 131 1.38 -5.35 0.64
CA SER A 131 2.18 -6.37 -0.07
C SER A 131 1.35 -7.46 -0.74
N ASN A 132 0.16 -7.76 -0.21
CA ASN A 132 -0.71 -8.85 -0.67
C ASN A 132 -1.81 -8.36 -1.61
N GLU A 133 -1.90 -7.05 -1.89
CA GLU A 133 -2.93 -6.43 -2.72
C GLU A 133 -3.09 -7.14 -4.07
N ARG A 134 -1.98 -7.33 -4.80
CA ARG A 134 -2.02 -7.96 -6.13
C ARG A 134 -2.52 -9.40 -6.09
N SER A 135 -2.16 -10.14 -5.05
CA SER A 135 -2.60 -11.52 -4.86
C SER A 135 -4.10 -11.57 -4.53
N LEU A 136 -4.58 -10.64 -3.70
CA LEU A 136 -6.00 -10.52 -3.38
C LEU A 136 -6.83 -10.13 -4.60
N TYR A 137 -6.37 -9.19 -5.43
CA TYR A 137 -7.08 -8.82 -6.65
C TYR A 137 -7.17 -9.98 -7.65
N ARG A 138 -6.11 -10.76 -7.81
CA ARG A 138 -6.15 -11.97 -8.64
C ARG A 138 -7.16 -12.98 -8.12
N LEU A 139 -7.12 -13.26 -6.82
CA LEU A 139 -8.08 -14.17 -6.17
C LEU A 139 -9.53 -13.72 -6.38
N ILE A 140 -9.82 -12.44 -6.13
CA ILE A 140 -11.17 -11.87 -6.33
C ILE A 140 -11.61 -12.03 -7.79
N HIS A 141 -10.73 -11.73 -8.74
CA HIS A 141 -11.05 -11.80 -10.17
C HIS A 141 -11.21 -13.24 -10.68
N GLU A 142 -10.46 -14.19 -10.12
CA GLU A 142 -10.58 -15.63 -10.42
C GLU A 142 -11.93 -16.19 -9.93
N ILE A 143 -12.41 -15.74 -8.76
CA ILE A 143 -13.70 -16.16 -8.20
C ILE A 143 -14.86 -15.47 -8.92
N GLU A 144 -14.79 -14.14 -9.09
CA GLU A 144 -15.85 -13.35 -9.73
C GLU A 144 -15.26 -12.24 -10.61
N SER A 145 -15.24 -12.50 -11.92
CA SER A 145 -14.73 -11.57 -12.94
C SER A 145 -15.49 -10.24 -13.02
N LYS A 146 -16.76 -10.20 -12.59
CA LYS A 146 -17.62 -9.01 -12.58
C LYS A 146 -17.54 -8.22 -11.27
N ALA A 147 -16.65 -8.62 -10.34
CA ALA A 147 -16.47 -7.92 -9.08
C ALA A 147 -15.99 -6.49 -9.31
N PHE A 148 -16.67 -5.53 -8.68
CA PHE A 148 -16.22 -4.15 -8.68
C PHE A 148 -15.38 -3.88 -7.43
N ILE A 149 -14.12 -3.50 -7.61
CA ILE A 149 -13.13 -3.40 -6.53
C ILE A 149 -12.73 -1.94 -6.33
N ILE A 150 -12.76 -1.49 -5.08
CA ILE A 150 -12.21 -0.20 -4.63
C ILE A 150 -11.24 -0.47 -3.48
N SER A 151 -10.13 0.26 -3.39
CA SER A 151 -9.21 0.18 -2.26
C SER A 151 -9.03 1.53 -1.58
N TYR A 152 -8.90 1.49 -0.25
CA TYR A 152 -8.65 2.65 0.60
C TYR A 152 -7.44 2.39 1.50
N GLU A 153 -6.67 3.43 1.78
CA GLU A 153 -5.54 3.37 2.71
C GLU A 153 -5.97 3.87 4.11
N PRO A 154 -6.17 2.98 5.09
CA PRO A 154 -6.45 3.39 6.46
C PRO A 154 -5.24 4.11 7.08
N ARG A 155 -5.47 5.28 7.68
CA ARG A 155 -4.45 6.03 8.44
C ARG A 155 -4.22 5.49 9.85
N TYR A 156 -5.26 4.97 10.48
CA TYR A 156 -5.20 4.48 11.86
C TYR A 156 -6.04 3.22 11.98
N ILE A 157 -5.46 2.17 12.58
CA ILE A 157 -6.11 0.89 12.82
C ILE A 157 -5.93 0.56 14.30
N ASN A 158 -7.03 0.31 15.00
CA ASN A 158 -7.03 -0.07 16.39
C ASN A 158 -7.97 -1.27 16.60
N GLY A 159 -7.47 -2.32 17.25
CA GLY A 159 -8.19 -3.57 17.42
C GLY A 159 -8.28 -4.42 16.15
N GLY A 160 -9.21 -5.37 16.13
CA GLY A 160 -9.43 -6.28 15.02
C GLY A 160 -8.65 -7.61 15.09
N PHE A 161 -9.08 -8.56 14.27
CA PHE A 161 -8.58 -9.94 14.16
C PHE A 161 -7.07 -10.07 13.82
N TRP A 162 -6.41 -8.96 13.49
CA TRP A 162 -5.12 -8.95 12.81
C TRP A 162 -3.90 -8.77 13.72
N THR A 163 -3.94 -9.23 14.97
CA THR A 163 -2.72 -9.20 15.81
C THR A 163 -2.04 -10.55 16.03
N LYS A 164 -2.62 -11.74 15.76
CA LYS A 164 -1.93 -13.01 16.12
C LYS A 164 -2.06 -14.28 15.26
N ARG A 165 -2.89 -14.44 14.21
CA ARG A 165 -3.08 -15.79 13.60
C ARG A 165 -3.45 -15.84 12.10
N MET A 166 -2.55 -15.52 11.18
CA MET A 166 -2.80 -15.85 9.76
C MET A 166 -2.53 -17.33 9.42
N LYS A 167 -1.50 -17.97 10.02
CA LYS A 167 -1.17 -19.38 9.71
C LYS A 167 -2.07 -20.42 10.40
N LYS A 168 -2.64 -20.10 11.58
CA LYS A 168 -3.47 -21.05 12.34
C LYS A 168 -4.91 -21.13 11.81
N ASN A 169 -5.39 -20.10 11.12
CA ASN A 169 -6.80 -19.97 10.76
C ASN A 169 -7.18 -20.60 9.40
N LYS A 170 -6.24 -20.76 8.44
CA LYS A 170 -6.51 -21.44 7.16
C LYS A 170 -7.11 -22.85 7.35
N LYS A 171 -6.58 -23.64 8.29
CA LYS A 171 -7.09 -24.98 8.59
C LYS A 171 -8.42 -24.97 9.34
N GLN A 172 -8.69 -23.94 10.15
CA GLN A 172 -9.87 -23.90 11.00
C GLN A 172 -11.12 -23.47 10.24
N VAL A 173 -11.01 -22.46 9.36
CA VAL A 173 -12.13 -22.02 8.50
C VAL A 173 -12.56 -23.14 7.55
N ARG A 174 -11.59 -23.75 6.84
CA ARG A 174 -11.88 -24.84 5.90
C ARG A 174 -12.53 -26.06 6.55
N ASN A 175 -12.22 -26.32 7.82
CA ASN A 175 -12.75 -27.49 8.55
C ASN A 175 -14.07 -27.20 9.29
N ASN A 176 -14.53 -25.94 9.35
CA ASN A 176 -15.75 -25.58 10.07
C ASN A 176 -16.47 -24.38 9.40
N PRO A 177 -17.01 -24.56 8.18
CA PRO A 177 -17.69 -23.50 7.44
C PRO A 177 -18.95 -23.03 8.19
N GLN A 178 -19.17 -21.71 8.21
CA GLN A 178 -20.41 -21.15 8.75
C GLN A 178 -21.52 -21.25 7.69
N ALA A 179 -22.73 -21.61 8.12
CA ALA A 179 -23.91 -21.55 7.27
C ALA A 179 -24.18 -20.10 6.84
N ASP A 180 -24.70 -19.91 5.62
CA ASP A 180 -25.02 -18.58 5.08
C ASP A 180 -26.11 -17.91 5.94
N PRO A 181 -25.76 -16.85 6.71
CA PRO A 181 -26.70 -16.17 7.60
C PRO A 181 -27.74 -15.36 6.84
N PHE A 182 -27.57 -15.13 5.54
CA PHE A 182 -28.52 -14.38 4.70
C PHE A 182 -29.65 -15.26 4.15
N THR A 183 -29.55 -16.58 4.30
CA THR A 183 -30.59 -17.53 3.83
C THR A 183 -31.90 -17.41 4.61
N GLU A 184 -31.84 -16.99 5.88
CA GLU A 184 -33.02 -16.83 6.75
C GLU A 184 -33.84 -15.55 6.46
N PHE A 185 -33.31 -14.64 5.62
CA PHE A 185 -33.93 -13.33 5.33
C PHE A 185 -34.53 -13.22 3.91
N LYS A 186 -34.67 -14.34 3.19
CA LYS A 186 -35.40 -14.43 1.91
C LYS A 186 -36.84 -14.86 2.12
#